data_AF-A0A3Q7HBH2-F1
#
_entry.id   AF-A0A3Q7HBH2-F1
#
_cell.length_a   1.000
_cell.length_b   1.000
_cell.length_c   1.000
_cell.angle_alpha   90.00
_cell.angle_beta   90.00
_cell.angle_gamma   90.00
#
_symmetry.space_group_name_H-M   'P 1'
#
loop_
_entity.id
_entity.type
_entity.pdbx_description
1 polymer ?
#
loop_
_entity_poly.entity_id
_entity_poly.type
_entity_poly.pdbx_seq_one_letter_code
_entity_poly.pdbx_strand_id
1 'polypeptide(L)'
;MELVTSKVAIVGPPHMLEKLAEDHCWSILKQKEFLFGEVLEETLSMKNKIFEMFQGLPLAASVLGGHLCYKDKHEWQEILDGNPLVAGEKGIKKILTLNYDYLPSPYLKKCFGYFAMFPKDFEFEKD
;
A
#
# COMPACT_ATOMS: atom_id res chain seq x y z
N MET A 1 10.60 -11.43 37.79
CA MET A 1 9.30 -11.72 38.40
C MET A 1 8.25 -11.18 37.44
N GLU A 2 7.47 -12.11 36.88
CA GLU A 2 6.22 -11.95 36.12
C GLU A 2 6.21 -11.11 34.82
N LEU A 3 6.33 -11.82 33.69
CA LEU A 3 5.76 -11.41 32.42
C LEU A 3 4.25 -11.69 32.49
N VAL A 4 3.44 -10.67 32.77
CA VAL A 4 1.98 -10.77 32.70
C VAL A 4 1.57 -10.76 31.23
N THR A 5 1.53 -11.93 30.59
CA THR A 5 0.97 -12.06 29.25
C THR A 5 -0.55 -11.96 29.35
N SER A 6 -1.11 -10.81 28.99
CA SER A 6 -2.55 -10.68 28.76
C SER A 6 -2.93 -11.56 27.57
N LYS A 7 -3.45 -12.76 27.83
CA LYS A 7 -4.19 -13.53 26.84
C LYS A 7 -5.61 -12.98 26.81
N VAL A 8 -5.86 -12.02 25.92
CA VAL A 8 -7.23 -11.70 25.53
C VAL A 8 -7.79 -12.95 24.83
N ALA A 9 -8.64 -13.70 25.54
CA ALA A 9 -9.38 -14.78 24.93
C ALA A 9 -10.36 -14.17 23.93
N ILE A 10 -10.11 -14.36 22.64
CA ILE A 10 -11.08 -14.03 21.59
C ILE A 10 -12.29 -14.94 21.81
N VAL A 11 -13.40 -14.38 22.28
CA VAL A 11 -14.65 -15.12 22.50
C VAL A 11 -15.34 -15.29 21.15
N GLY A 12 -15.06 -16.41 20.48
CA GLY A 12 -15.67 -16.80 19.21
C GLY A 12 -14.66 -17.20 18.13
N PRO A 13 -15.11 -17.86 17.05
CA PRO A 13 -14.25 -18.14 15.91
C PRO A 13 -13.72 -16.82 15.31
N PRO A 14 -12.46 -16.77 14.85
CA PRO A 14 -11.90 -15.58 14.23
C PRO A 14 -12.77 -15.13 13.06
N HIS A 15 -13.09 -13.84 13.00
CA HIS A 15 -13.71 -13.26 11.81
C HIS A 15 -12.65 -13.14 10.72
N MET A 16 -12.81 -13.90 9.64
CA MET A 16 -11.90 -13.87 8.51
C MET A 16 -12.26 -12.68 7.61
N LEU A 17 -11.39 -11.69 7.55
CA LEU A 17 -11.58 -10.54 6.68
C LEU A 17 -11.45 -10.96 5.21
N GLU A 18 -12.46 -10.60 4.41
CA GLU A 18 -12.44 -10.80 2.97
C GLU A 18 -11.65 -9.71 2.26
N LYS A 19 -11.28 -9.98 1.00
CA LYS A 19 -10.66 -8.99 0.12
C LYS A 19 -11.67 -7.90 -0.23
N LEU A 20 -11.18 -6.67 -0.40
CA LEU A 20 -12.01 -5.58 -0.89
C LEU A 20 -12.46 -5.83 -2.32
N ALA A 21 -13.70 -5.45 -2.59
CA ALA A 21 -14.21 -5.32 -3.95
C ALA A 21 -13.45 -4.23 -4.73
N GLU A 22 -13.44 -4.36 -6.05
CA GLU A 22 -12.68 -3.51 -6.96
C GLU A 22 -13.02 -2.02 -6.83
N ASP A 23 -14.31 -1.70 -6.73
CA ASP A 23 -14.84 -0.36 -6.57
C ASP A 23 -14.37 0.31 -5.27
N HIS A 24 -14.25 -0.47 -4.18
CA HIS A 24 -13.72 0.02 -2.91
C HIS A 24 -12.20 0.28 -2.97
N CYS A 25 -11.42 -0.63 -3.58
CA CYS A 25 -9.99 -0.38 -3.80
C CYS A 25 -9.75 0.85 -4.69
N TRP A 26 -10.56 1.04 -5.72
CA TRP A 26 -10.52 2.20 -6.59
C TRP A 26 -10.84 3.50 -5.84
N SER A 27 -11.78 3.45 -4.90
CA SER A 27 -12.13 4.60 -4.05
C SER A 27 -10.97 5.01 -3.13
N ILE A 28 -10.21 4.04 -2.59
CA ILE A 28 -9.01 4.31 -1.78
C ILE A 28 -7.94 5.03 -2.61
N LEU A 29 -7.73 4.58 -3.85
CA LEU A 29 -6.78 5.22 -4.76
C LEU A 29 -7.20 6.66 -5.10
N LYS A 30 -8.47 6.86 -5.45
CA LYS A 30 -9.03 8.19 -5.74
C LYS A 30 -8.91 9.15 -4.57
N GLN A 31 -9.07 8.69 -3.33
CA GLN A 31 -8.87 9.54 -2.15
C GLN A 31 -7.45 10.10 -2.05
N LYS A 32 -6.44 9.38 -2.57
CA LYS A 32 -5.05 9.84 -2.60
C LYS A 32 -4.76 10.75 -3.79
N GLU A 33 -5.36 10.50 -4.95
CA GLU A 33 -5.22 11.35 -6.14
C GLU A 33 -5.93 12.70 -6.01
N PHE A 34 -7.06 12.75 -5.28
CA PHE A 34 -7.83 13.98 -5.09
C PHE A 34 -7.04 15.09 -4.37
N LEU A 35 -5.91 14.76 -3.74
CA LEU A 35 -5.01 15.73 -3.12
C LEU A 35 -4.23 16.59 -4.14
N PHE A 36 -4.15 16.20 -5.41
CA PHE A 36 -3.29 16.90 -6.40
C PHE A 36 -3.96 17.28 -7.75
N GLY A 37 -5.25 17.03 -7.90
CA GLY A 37 -6.06 17.64 -8.96
C GLY A 37 -6.28 16.78 -10.21
N GLU A 38 -7.50 16.94 -10.71
CA GLU A 38 -8.15 16.39 -11.91
C GLU A 38 -8.22 14.86 -12.10
N VAL A 39 -9.47 14.40 -12.12
CA VAL A 39 -9.89 13.07 -12.54
C VAL A 39 -9.37 12.81 -13.95
N LEU A 40 -8.40 11.91 -14.07
CA LEU A 40 -7.96 11.41 -15.36
C LEU A 40 -9.10 10.50 -15.90
N GLU A 41 -9.98 11.03 -16.74
CA GLU A 41 -11.00 10.22 -17.46
C GLU A 41 -10.36 9.06 -18.25
N GLU A 42 -9.07 9.15 -18.54
CA GLU A 42 -8.28 8.14 -19.23
C GLU A 42 -7.72 7.02 -18.33
N THR A 43 -7.89 7.05 -17.00
CA THR A 43 -7.41 5.95 -16.12
C THR A 43 -8.24 4.67 -16.24
N LEU A 44 -9.40 4.71 -16.92
CA LEU A 44 -10.24 3.52 -17.11
C LEU A 44 -9.51 2.39 -17.85
N SER A 45 -8.62 2.70 -18.80
CA SER A 45 -7.87 1.65 -19.51
C SER A 45 -6.78 1.01 -18.64
N MET A 46 -6.20 1.78 -17.71
CA MET A 46 -5.20 1.31 -16.75
C MET A 46 -5.85 0.66 -15.52
N LYS A 47 -7.13 0.93 -15.25
CA LYS A 47 -7.88 0.46 -14.07
C LYS A 47 -7.75 -1.05 -13.86
N ASN A 48 -7.87 -1.84 -14.94
CA ASN A 48 -7.77 -3.29 -14.85
C ASN A 48 -6.37 -3.75 -14.42
N LYS A 49 -5.30 -3.18 -15.00
CA LYS A 49 -3.91 -3.47 -14.62
C LYS A 49 -3.63 -3.06 -13.17
N ILE A 50 -4.15 -1.90 -12.77
CA ILE A 50 -4.04 -1.38 -11.41
C ILE A 50 -4.75 -2.31 -10.41
N PHE A 51 -5.92 -2.83 -10.77
CA PHE A 51 -6.64 -3.77 -9.93
C PHE A 51 -5.90 -5.11 -9.78
N GLU A 52 -5.33 -5.63 -10.86
CA GLU A 52 -4.47 -6.82 -10.81
C GLU A 52 -3.28 -6.63 -9.86
N MET A 53 -2.79 -5.40 -9.69
CA MET A 53 -1.76 -5.08 -8.71
C MET A 53 -2.28 -5.06 -7.27
N PHE A 54 -3.50 -4.57 -7.02
CA PHE A 54 -4.04 -4.48 -5.65
C PHE A 54 -4.58 -5.80 -5.12
N GLN A 55 -5.15 -6.64 -5.97
CA GLN A 55 -5.73 -7.95 -5.62
C GLN A 55 -6.71 -7.90 -4.43
N GLY A 56 -7.42 -6.78 -4.27
CA GLY A 56 -8.35 -6.53 -3.17
C GLY A 56 -7.70 -6.26 -1.81
N LEU A 57 -6.40 -5.97 -1.75
CA LEU A 57 -5.70 -5.60 -0.51
C LEU A 57 -5.74 -4.07 -0.29
N PRO A 58 -6.38 -3.57 0.77
CA PRO A 58 -6.44 -2.13 1.07
C PRO A 58 -5.06 -1.47 1.21
N LEU A 59 -4.11 -2.21 1.80
CA LEU A 59 -2.74 -1.72 1.99
C LEU A 59 -2.01 -1.54 0.66
N ALA A 60 -2.18 -2.48 -0.28
CA ALA A 60 -1.61 -2.39 -1.62
C ALA A 60 -2.15 -1.14 -2.35
N ALA A 61 -3.46 -0.93 -2.29
CA ALA A 61 -4.11 0.24 -2.88
C ALA A 61 -3.60 1.56 -2.27
N SER A 62 -3.43 1.62 -0.96
CA SER A 62 -2.94 2.81 -0.25
C SER A 62 -1.49 3.15 -0.62
N VAL A 63 -0.61 2.14 -0.65
CA VAL A 63 0.83 2.33 -0.93
C VAL A 63 1.05 2.76 -2.37
N LEU A 64 0.39 2.11 -3.33
CA LEU A 64 0.51 2.45 -4.74
C LEU A 64 -0.19 3.77 -5.07
N GLY A 65 -1.37 4.05 -4.51
CA GLY A 65 -2.02 5.35 -4.67
C GLY A 65 -1.16 6.51 -4.17
N GLY A 66 -0.46 6.34 -3.05
CA GLY A 66 0.51 7.33 -2.54
C GLY A 66 1.81 7.43 -3.36
N HIS A 67 2.17 6.39 -4.11
CA HIS A 67 3.32 6.44 -5.00
C HIS A 67 2.99 7.15 -6.31
N LEU A 68 1.86 6.78 -6.88
CA LEU A 68 1.39 7.20 -8.18
C LEU A 68 0.84 8.63 -8.18
N CYS A 69 0.39 9.16 -7.04
CA CYS A 69 -0.11 10.54 -6.96
C CYS A 69 0.94 11.63 -7.24
N TYR A 70 2.24 11.27 -7.29
CA TYR A 70 3.33 12.18 -7.65
C TYR A 70 3.90 11.92 -9.05
N LYS A 71 3.22 11.11 -9.87
CA LYS A 71 3.72 10.59 -11.15
C LYS A 71 2.81 10.97 -12.31
N ASP A 72 3.40 11.21 -13.48
CA ASP A 72 2.65 11.47 -14.70
C ASP A 72 2.19 10.16 -15.38
N LYS A 73 1.28 10.27 -16.36
CA LYS A 73 0.71 9.12 -17.07
C LYS A 73 1.75 8.19 -17.71
N HIS A 74 2.85 8.71 -18.21
CA HIS A 74 3.89 7.89 -18.82
C HIS A 74 4.62 7.07 -17.76
N GLU A 75 4.96 7.69 -16.64
CA GLU A 75 5.54 7.02 -15.49
C GLU A 75 4.60 5.94 -14.92
N TRP A 76 3.29 6.20 -14.91
CA TRP A 76 2.29 5.20 -14.54
C TRP A 76 2.35 3.98 -15.46
N GLN A 77 2.32 4.18 -16.77
CA GLN A 77 2.32 3.09 -17.73
C GLN A 77 3.61 2.26 -17.64
N GLU A 78 4.77 2.89 -17.46
CA GLU A 78 6.05 2.20 -17.23
C GLU A 78 6.03 1.34 -15.96
N ILE A 79 5.48 1.87 -14.86
CA ILE A 79 5.35 1.11 -13.60
C ILE A 79 4.42 -0.09 -13.78
N LEU A 80 3.28 0.09 -14.47
CA LEU A 80 2.31 -0.97 -14.71
C LEU A 80 2.85 -2.06 -15.66
N ASP A 81 3.59 -1.69 -16.69
CA ASP A 81 4.12 -2.63 -17.68
C ASP A 81 5.41 -3.32 -17.21
N GLY A 82 6.24 -2.64 -16.41
CA GLY A 82 7.48 -3.18 -15.87
C GLY A 82 7.29 -4.14 -14.69
N ASN A 83 6.10 -4.17 -14.07
CA ASN A 83 5.86 -4.90 -12.82
C ASN A 83 4.73 -5.92 -12.92
N PRO A 84 4.99 -7.13 -13.43
CA PRO A 84 4.07 -8.26 -13.29
C PRO A 84 4.04 -8.66 -11.81
N LEU A 85 3.04 -8.18 -11.06
CA LEU A 85 2.87 -8.55 -9.65
C LEU A 85 2.19 -9.90 -9.55
N VAL A 86 2.94 -10.89 -9.05
CA VAL A 86 2.47 -12.26 -8.83
C VAL A 86 1.50 -12.29 -7.66
N ALA A 87 0.43 -13.09 -7.77
CA ALA A 87 -0.61 -13.22 -6.77
C ALA A 87 -0.12 -13.61 -5.35
N GLY A 88 -0.76 -13.07 -4.31
CA GLY A 88 -0.62 -13.51 -2.90
C GLY A 88 0.31 -12.66 -2.02
N GLU A 89 0.75 -13.19 -0.87
CA GLU A 89 1.65 -12.50 0.10
C GLU A 89 2.97 -12.02 -0.52
N LYS A 90 3.42 -12.72 -1.58
CA LYS A 90 4.57 -12.29 -2.38
C LYS A 90 4.31 -10.97 -3.11
N GLY A 91 3.05 -10.69 -3.45
CA GLY A 91 2.59 -9.46 -4.09
C GLY A 91 2.74 -8.24 -3.19
N ILE A 92 2.23 -8.28 -1.95
CA ILE A 92 2.35 -7.12 -1.05
C ILE A 92 3.80 -6.81 -0.69
N LYS A 93 4.62 -7.84 -0.44
CA LYS A 93 6.05 -7.63 -0.19
C LYS A 93 6.73 -6.97 -1.39
N LYS A 94 6.41 -7.40 -2.61
CA LYS A 94 6.94 -6.80 -3.84
C LYS A 94 6.48 -5.35 -4.01
N ILE A 95 5.22 -5.03 -3.72
CA ILE A 95 4.70 -3.64 -3.74
C ILE A 95 5.46 -2.75 -2.75
N LEU A 96 5.65 -3.22 -1.51
CA LEU A 96 6.38 -2.49 -0.49
C LEU A 96 7.85 -2.28 -0.87
N THR A 97 8.50 -3.30 -1.43
CA THR A 97 9.87 -3.19 -1.95
C THR A 97 9.96 -2.16 -3.08
N LEU A 98 9.04 -2.21 -4.05
CA LEU A 98 8.99 -1.24 -5.14
C LEU A 98 8.80 0.18 -4.60
N ASN A 99 7.86 0.39 -3.68
CA ASN A 99 7.63 1.70 -3.08
C ASN A 99 8.88 2.25 -2.40
N TYR A 100 9.63 1.40 -1.69
CA TYR A 100 10.91 1.76 -1.09
C TYR A 100 11.98 2.10 -2.14
N ASP A 101 12.08 1.32 -3.21
CA ASP A 101 13.07 1.51 -4.26
C ASP A 101 12.88 2.85 -5.00
N TYR A 102 11.63 3.23 -5.23
CA TYR A 102 11.25 4.48 -5.91
C TYR A 102 11.07 5.69 -4.97
N LEU A 103 11.49 5.61 -3.70
CA LEU A 103 11.51 6.79 -2.83
C LEU A 103 12.38 7.90 -3.46
N PRO A 104 11.88 9.14 -3.56
CA PRO A 104 12.49 10.20 -4.37
C PRO A 104 13.84 10.70 -3.83
N SER A 105 14.18 10.37 -2.59
CA SER A 105 15.39 10.85 -1.93
C SER A 105 16.07 9.75 -1.10
N PRO A 106 17.42 9.63 -1.15
CA PRO A 106 18.17 8.74 -0.26
C PRO A 106 17.94 9.03 1.23
N TYR A 107 17.59 10.27 1.58
CA TYR A 107 17.28 10.63 2.97
C TYR A 107 16.00 9.96 3.46
N LEU A 108 14.97 9.84 2.61
CA LEU A 108 13.73 9.13 2.96
C LEU A 108 13.97 7.63 3.17
N LYS A 109 14.88 7.02 2.39
CA LYS A 109 15.29 5.63 2.60
C LYS A 109 15.96 5.44 3.98
N LYS A 110 16.80 6.40 4.38
CA LYS A 110 17.40 6.41 5.73
C LYS A 110 16.35 6.61 6.83
N CYS A 111 15.39 7.52 6.64
CA CYS A 111 14.28 7.71 7.58
C CYS A 111 13.47 6.42 7.73
N PHE A 112 13.16 5.72 6.64
CA PHE A 112 12.48 4.42 6.69
C PHE A 112 13.30 3.38 7.47
N GLY A 113 14.61 3.31 7.22
CA GLY A 113 15.53 2.44 7.96
C GLY A 113 15.61 2.77 9.46
N TYR A 114 15.48 4.04 9.83
CA TYR A 114 15.41 4.45 11.23
C TYR A 114 14.20 3.85 11.94
N PHE A 115 13.01 3.92 11.34
CA PHE A 115 11.80 3.32 11.89
C PHE A 115 11.89 1.79 12.02
N ALA A 116 12.65 1.13 11.15
CA ALA A 116 12.85 -0.32 11.20
C ALA A 116 13.71 -0.80 12.39
N MET A 117 14.39 0.11 13.11
CA MET A 117 15.17 -0.25 14.30
C MET A 117 14.30 -0.42 15.57
N PHE A 118 13.05 0.03 15.52
CA PHE A 118 12.12 -0.08 16.65
C PHE A 118 11.38 -1.42 16.64
N PRO A 119 10.95 -1.93 17.80
CA PRO A 119 10.12 -3.12 17.87
C PRO A 119 8.85 -2.97 17.02
N LYS A 120 8.32 -4.10 16.55
CA LYS A 120 7.03 -4.12 15.87
C LYS A 120 5.96 -3.49 16.77
N ASP A 121 5.09 -2.68 16.17
CA ASP A 121 3.97 -2.00 16.83
C ASP A 121 4.41 -0.92 17.85
N PHE A 122 5.64 -0.40 17.73
CA PHE A 122 6.10 0.77 18.50
C PHE A 122 5.31 2.03 18.09
N GLU A 123 4.80 2.76 19.09
CA GLU A 123 4.05 4.00 18.90
C GLU A 123 5.00 5.21 18.90
N PHE A 124 4.93 6.01 17.84
CA PHE A 124 5.69 7.26 17.74
C PHE A 124 4.80 8.44 18.12
N GLU A 125 5.26 9.26 19.07
CA GLU A 125 4.66 10.57 19.32
C GLU A 125 5.12 11.53 18.23
N LYS A 126 4.16 12.27 17.65
CA LYS A 126 4.44 13.32 16.67
C LYS A 126 4.24 14.66 17.34
N ASP A 127 5.22 15.55 17.17
CA ASP A 127 5.19 16.94 17.61
C ASP A 127 4.12 17.77 16.87
#